data_AF-A0A085U7Z8-F1
#
_entry.id   AF-A0A085U7Z8-F1
#
_cell.length_a   1.000
_cell.length_b   1.000
_cell.length_c   1.000
_cell.angle_alpha   90.00
_cell.angle_beta   90.00
_cell.angle_gamma   90.00
#
_symmetry.space_group_name_H-M   'P 1'
#
loop_
_entity.id
_entity.type
_entity.pdbx_description
1 polymer ?
#
loop_
_entity_poly.entity_id
_entity_poly.type
_entity_poly.pdbx_seq_one_letter_code
_entity_poly.pdbx_strand_id
1 'polypeptide(L)'
;MFSQLAQENYLVGLPYDSLIVKLAEYYSDLNVIHPFREGNGRAQRLLFEHIVINCGFKISFAGVNPDEWIQANIDGYHCRHQRMIELFSRCVS
;
A
#
# COMPACT_ATOMS: atom_id res chain seq x y z
N MET A 1 4.14 7.63 11.26
CA MET A 1 4.18 6.84 10.02
C MET A 1 5.58 6.79 9.38
N PHE A 2 6.07 7.84 8.70
CA PHE A 2 7.35 7.74 7.97
C PHE A 2 8.58 7.38 8.83
N SER A 3 8.66 7.88 10.07
CA SER A 3 9.72 7.48 11.01
C SER A 3 9.68 5.98 11.33
N GLN A 4 8.48 5.38 11.37
CA GLN A 4 8.30 3.95 11.60
C GLN A 4 8.68 3.14 10.36
N LEU A 5 8.28 3.57 9.16
CA LEU A 5 8.75 2.99 7.89
C LEU A 5 10.28 2.97 7.81
N ALA A 6 10.94 4.06 8.21
CA ALA A 6 12.40 4.13 8.24
C ALA A 6 13.02 3.17 9.26
N GLN A 7 12.41 3.02 10.45
CA GLN A 7 12.84 2.04 11.46
C GLN A 7 12.65 0.60 10.98
N GLU A 8 11.62 0.33 10.18
CA GLU A 8 11.34 -0.96 9.54
C GLU A 8 12.09 -1.13 8.21
N ASN A 9 13.17 -0.36 7.98
CA ASN A 9 14.03 -0.41 6.79
C ASN A 9 13.25 -0.34 5.46
N TYR A 10 12.18 0.47 5.42
CA TYR A 10 11.28 0.60 4.27
C TYR A 10 10.79 -0.75 3.74
N LEU A 11 10.53 -1.71 4.63
CA LEU A 11 10.04 -3.07 4.34
C LEU A 11 11.05 -3.97 3.61
N VAL A 12 12.27 -3.51 3.37
CA VAL A 12 13.30 -4.27 2.66
C VAL A 12 13.73 -5.48 3.49
N GLY A 13 13.74 -6.66 2.84
CA GLY A 13 14.15 -7.92 3.45
C GLY A 13 13.03 -8.68 4.18
N LEU A 14 11.80 -8.16 4.18
CA LEU A 14 10.65 -8.90 4.70
C LEU A 14 10.28 -10.08 3.78
N PRO A 15 9.83 -11.23 4.35
CA PRO A 15 9.15 -12.26 3.58
C PRO A 15 7.92 -11.71 2.89
N TYR A 16 7.56 -12.27 1.73
CA TYR A 16 6.46 -11.77 0.90
C TYR A 16 5.16 -11.56 1.68
N ASP A 17 4.71 -12.56 2.44
CA ASP A 17 3.45 -12.45 3.20
C ASP A 17 3.47 -11.28 4.19
N SER A 18 4.60 -11.09 4.89
CA SER A 18 4.78 -9.96 5.82
C SER A 18 4.86 -8.62 5.09
N LEU A 19 5.48 -8.58 3.91
CA LEU A 19 5.53 -7.39 3.06
C LEU A 19 4.13 -6.96 2.64
N ILE A 20 3.29 -7.87 2.15
CA ILE A 20 1.93 -7.55 1.70
C ILE A 20 1.08 -6.98 2.83
N VAL A 21 1.16 -7.57 4.02
CA VAL A 21 0.43 -7.08 5.20
C VAL A 21 0.88 -5.66 5.56
N LYS A 22 2.19 -5.44 5.73
CA LYS A 22 2.73 -4.13 6.08
C LYS A 22 2.46 -3.08 5.00
N LEU A 23 2.56 -3.46 3.73
CA LEU A 23 2.26 -2.59 2.60
C LEU A 23 0.79 -2.11 2.65
N ALA A 24 -0.15 -3.03 2.91
CA ALA A 24 -1.57 -2.71 3.04
C ALA A 24 -1.87 -1.74 4.19
N GLU A 25 -1.22 -1.94 5.34
CA GLU A 25 -1.34 -1.08 6.51
C GLU A 25 -0.84 0.34 6.21
N TYR A 26 0.42 0.48 5.79
CA TYR A 26 1.00 1.80 5.50
C TYR A 26 0.30 2.52 4.35
N TYR A 27 -0.15 1.78 3.33
CA TYR A 27 -0.92 2.37 2.25
C TYR A 27 -2.25 2.92 2.77
N SER A 28 -2.96 2.15 3.60
CA SER A 28 -4.22 2.60 4.19
C SER A 28 -4.01 3.84 5.06
N ASP A 29 -2.99 3.82 5.93
CA ASP A 29 -2.64 4.95 6.81
C ASP A 29 -2.36 6.24 6.03
N LEU A 30 -1.54 6.17 4.97
CA LEU A 30 -1.21 7.34 4.18
C LEU A 30 -2.43 7.86 3.41
N ASN A 31 -3.33 6.97 2.98
CA ASN A 31 -4.58 7.36 2.32
C ASN A 31 -5.49 8.17 3.26
N VAL A 32 -5.52 7.84 4.56
CA VAL A 32 -6.28 8.59 5.57
C VAL A 32 -5.67 9.96 5.86
N ILE A 33 -4.34 10.05 5.94
CA ILE A 33 -3.63 11.32 6.21
C ILE A 33 -3.90 12.34 5.10
N HIS A 34 -3.96 11.88 3.84
CA HIS A 34 -4.32 12.68 2.67
C HIS A 34 -3.56 14.04 2.61
N PRO A 35 -2.21 14.01 2.58
CA PRO A 35 -1.35 15.14 2.95
C PRO A 35 -1.33 16.34 1.98
N PHE A 36 -1.85 16.20 0.76
CA PHE A 36 -1.85 17.25 -0.26
C PHE A 36 -3.25 17.80 -0.51
N ARG A 37 -3.33 19.06 -0.99
CA ARG A 37 -4.60 19.65 -1.44
C ARG A 37 -5.22 18.86 -2.59
N GLU A 38 -4.39 18.44 -3.56
CA GLU A 38 -4.77 17.60 -4.70
C GLU A 38 -3.61 16.67 -5.07
N GLY A 39 -3.91 15.54 -5.71
CA GLY A 39 -2.89 14.61 -6.23
C GLY A 39 -2.45 13.49 -5.28
N ASN A 40 -3.08 13.34 -4.12
CA ASN A 40 -2.76 12.29 -3.12
C ASN A 40 -2.63 10.90 -3.73
N GLY A 41 -3.66 10.44 -4.45
CA GLY A 41 -3.65 9.10 -5.03
C GLY A 41 -2.52 8.86 -6.05
N ARG A 42 -2.06 9.89 -6.79
CA ARG A 42 -0.95 9.74 -7.74
C ARG A 42 0.40 9.69 -7.01
N ALA A 43 0.61 10.61 -6.08
CA ALA A 43 1.84 10.66 -5.29
C ALA A 43 2.00 9.41 -4.42
N GLN A 44 0.91 8.95 -3.79
CA GLN A 44 0.88 7.75 -2.97
C GLN A 44 1.22 6.49 -3.76
N ARG A 45 0.58 6.28 -4.93
CA ARG A 45 0.89 5.11 -5.77
C ARG A 45 2.35 5.07 -6.17
N LEU A 46 2.92 6.19 -6.61
CA LEU A 46 4.33 6.28 -6.98
C LEU A 46 5.27 5.99 -5.80
N LEU A 47 4.97 6.53 -4.62
CA LEU A 47 5.75 6.25 -3.42
C LEU A 47 5.80 4.74 -3.11
N PHE A 48 4.63 4.09 -3.08
CA PHE A 48 4.56 2.67 -2.75
C PHE A 48 5.09 1.77 -3.87
N GLU A 49 4.97 2.17 -5.13
CA GLU A 49 5.64 1.50 -6.24
C GLU A 49 7.17 1.47 -6.04
N HIS A 50 7.78 2.61 -5.70
CA HIS A 50 9.21 2.65 -5.41
C HIS A 50 9.62 1.84 -4.18
N ILE A 51 8.79 1.83 -3.11
CA ILE A 51 9.04 0.99 -1.93
C ILE A 51 9.04 -0.49 -2.33
N VAL A 52 8.03 -0.94 -3.09
CA VAL A 52 7.92 -2.33 -3.55
C VAL A 52 9.10 -2.72 -4.46
N ILE A 53 9.51 -1.82 -5.37
CA ILE A 53 10.69 -2.01 -6.23
C ILE A 53 11.96 -2.20 -5.39
N ASN A 54 12.16 -1.38 -4.35
CA ASN A 54 13.31 -1.50 -3.47
C ASN A 54 13.30 -2.81 -2.64
N CYS A 55 12.12 -3.40 -2.43
CA CYS A 55 11.98 -4.72 -1.80
C CYS A 55 12.26 -5.88 -2.76
N GLY A 56 12.54 -5.62 -4.05
CA GLY A 56 12.82 -6.63 -5.06
C GLY A 56 11.58 -7.16 -5.80
N PHE A 57 10.42 -6.53 -5.60
CA PHE A 57 9.16 -6.91 -6.22
C PHE A 57 8.68 -5.86 -7.22
N LYS A 58 7.64 -6.17 -7.99
CA LYS A 58 6.94 -5.23 -8.86
C LYS A 58 5.50 -5.09 -8.39
N ILE A 59 4.88 -3.95 -8.67
CA ILE A 59 3.45 -3.75 -8.44
C ILE A 59 2.76 -3.39 -9.76
N SER A 60 1.62 -4.02 -10.02
CA SER A 60 0.76 -3.71 -11.16
C SER A 60 -0.68 -3.60 -10.69
N PHE A 61 -1.30 -2.45 -10.95
CA PHE A 61 -2.72 -2.23 -10.70
C PHE A 61 -3.59 -2.60 -11.92
N ALA A 62 -3.01 -3.24 -12.93
CA ALA A 62 -3.75 -3.64 -14.12
C ALA A 62 -4.82 -4.68 -13.75
N GLY A 63 -6.06 -4.42 -14.15
CA GLY A 63 -7.19 -5.31 -13.86
C GLY A 63 -7.82 -5.15 -12.48
N VAL A 64 -7.33 -4.21 -11.65
CA VAL A 64 -8.00 -3.85 -10.40
C VAL A 64 -9.31 -3.14 -10.71
N ASN A 65 -10.42 -3.68 -10.20
CA ASN A 65 -11.73 -3.08 -10.35
C ASN A 65 -11.83 -1.79 -9.49
N PRO A 66 -12.36 -0.67 -10.02
CA PRO A 66 -12.57 0.55 -9.24
C PRO A 66 -13.38 0.35 -7.96
N ASP A 67 -14.41 -0.50 -7.97
CA ASP A 67 -15.30 -0.71 -6.82
C ASP A 67 -14.59 -1.50 -5.71
N GLU A 68 -13.80 -2.53 -6.06
CA GLU A 68 -12.98 -3.25 -5.06
C GLU A 68 -11.91 -2.34 -4.46
N TRP A 69 -11.32 -1.45 -5.28
CA TRP A 69 -10.34 -0.48 -4.83
C TRP A 69 -10.95 0.51 -3.84
N ILE A 70 -12.12 1.07 -4.18
CA ILE A 70 -12.85 1.99 -3.31
C ILE A 70 -13.20 1.30 -1.99
N GLN A 71 -13.76 0.08 -2.05
CA GLN A 71 -14.15 -0.64 -0.85
C GLN A 71 -12.94 -0.99 0.04
N ALA A 72 -11.80 -1.37 -0.55
CA ALA A 72 -10.59 -1.64 0.21
C ALA A 72 -10.07 -0.38 0.93
N ASN A 73 -10.16 0.79 0.32
CA ASN A 73 -9.79 2.06 0.97
C ASN A 73 -10.78 2.47 2.07
N ILE A 74 -12.08 2.25 1.88
CA ILE A 74 -13.11 2.48 2.92
C ILE A 74 -12.87 1.57 4.12
N ASP A 75 -12.59 0.29 3.88
CA ASP A 75 -12.29 -0.66 4.95
C ASP A 75 -10.99 -0.31 5.69
N GLY A 76 -9.96 0.11 4.95
CA GLY A 76 -8.68 0.58 5.50
C GLY A 76 -8.86 1.79 6.42
N TYR A 77 -9.75 2.73 6.09
CA TYR A 77 -10.11 3.84 6.98
C TYR A 77 -10.67 3.36 8.33
N HIS A 78 -11.34 2.21 8.35
CA HIS A 78 -11.84 1.56 9.56
C HIS A 78 -10.85 0.55 10.18
N CYS A 79 -9.57 0.61 9.82
CA CYS A 79 -8.51 -0.30 10.27
C CYS A 79 -8.77 -1.78 9.91
N ARG A 80 -9.51 -2.04 8.83
CA ARG A 80 -9.79 -3.38 8.31
C ARG A 80 -9.01 -3.61 7.02
N HIS A 81 -7.77 -4.09 7.13
CA HIS A 81 -6.85 -4.15 6.00
C HIS A 81 -7.03 -5.38 5.10
N GLN A 82 -7.90 -6.33 5.44
CA GLN A 82 -8.01 -7.63 4.76
C GLN A 82 -8.22 -7.50 3.23
N ARG A 83 -9.14 -6.62 2.79
CA ARG A 83 -9.38 -6.41 1.35
C ARG A 83 -8.19 -5.77 0.65
N MET A 84 -7.48 -4.88 1.33
CA MET A 84 -6.27 -4.25 0.79
C MET A 84 -5.12 -5.28 0.68
N ILE A 85 -4.99 -6.18 1.65
CA ILE A 85 -4.03 -7.30 1.63
C ILE A 85 -4.32 -8.22 0.44
N GLU A 86 -5.57 -8.62 0.23
CA GLU A 86 -6.00 -9.44 -0.90
C GLU A 86 -5.82 -8.76 -2.26
N LEU A 87 -5.95 -7.43 -2.29
CA LEU A 87 -5.68 -6.65 -3.49
C LEU A 87 -4.18 -6.64 -3.78
N PHE A 88 -3.34 -6.33 -2.79
CA PHE A 88 -1.90 -6.29 -2.98
C PHE A 88 -1.25 -7.66 -3.24
N SER A 89 -1.78 -8.75 -2.69
CA SER A 89 -1.28 -10.10 -3.03
C SER A 89 -1.49 -10.47 -4.50
N ARG A 90 -2.47 -9.87 -5.18
CA ARG A 90 -2.68 -10.01 -6.63
C ARG A 90 -1.88 -9.02 -7.46
N CYS A 91 -1.56 -7.86 -6.89
CA CYS A 91 -0.87 -6.78 -7.60
C CYS A 91 0.65 -6.86 -7.50
N VAL A 92 1.19 -7.48 -6.45
CA VAL A 92 2.64 -7.54 -6.18
C VAL A 92 3.21 -8.90 -6.57
N SER A 93 4.24 -8.89 -7.43
CA SER A 93 4.89 -10.09 -8.00
C SER A 93 6.40 -9.98 -7.99
#